data_AF-A0ABD6Q5A6-F1
#
_entry.id   AF-A0ABD6Q5A6-F1
#
_cell.length_a   1.000
_cell.length_b   1.000
_cell.length_c   1.000
_cell.angle_alpha   90.00
_cell.angle_beta   90.00
_cell.angle_gamma   90.00
#
_symmetry.space_group_name_H-M   'P 1'
#
loop_
_entity.id
_entity.type
_entity.pdbx_description
1 polymer ?
#
loop_
_entity_poly.entity_id
_entity_poly.type
_entity_poly.pdbx_seq_one_letter_code
_entity_poly.pdbx_strand_id
1 'polypeptide(L)'
;MTTQRQPCARRRQRGATAVEFALVFPLFFVIFYALVSYGLIFAIQQNLTLAATEGARAALNYVPEANGQGAQALQDRASAARRAAQNLTRWLPNVVVPAPSSAACSYDASMYCVTVTVTYPYAQYPLVPSLPLLGLVLPSALTSTATVQINPATIL
;
A
#
# COMPACT_ATOMS: atom_id res chain seq x y z
N MET A 1 34.84 -9.75 77.26
CA MET A 1 33.58 -10.08 76.56
C MET A 1 33.40 -9.08 75.43
N THR A 2 33.74 -9.46 74.20
CA THR A 2 33.67 -8.61 73.01
C THR A 2 32.60 -9.14 72.07
N THR A 3 31.44 -8.48 72.06
CA THR A 3 30.29 -8.85 71.24
C THR A 3 30.47 -8.32 69.82
N GLN A 4 30.85 -9.20 68.89
CA GLN A 4 30.97 -8.88 67.46
C GLN A 4 29.57 -8.66 66.85
N ARG A 5 29.31 -7.48 66.28
CA ARG A 5 28.10 -7.21 65.50
C ARG A 5 28.34 -7.62 64.05
N GLN A 6 27.62 -8.64 63.57
CA GLN A 6 27.61 -9.01 62.15
C GLN A 6 26.77 -8.00 61.35
N PRO A 7 27.29 -7.41 60.26
CA PRO A 7 26.48 -6.60 59.37
C PRO A 7 25.62 -7.52 58.49
N CYS A 8 24.30 -7.40 58.65
CA CYS A 8 23.33 -8.06 57.78
C CYS A 8 23.44 -7.45 56.39
N ALA A 9 24.07 -8.17 55.45
CA ALA A 9 24.18 -7.76 54.07
C ALA A 9 22.78 -7.75 53.44
N ARG A 10 22.17 -6.56 53.30
CA ARG A 10 20.95 -6.36 52.51
C ARG A 10 21.22 -6.82 51.08
N ARG A 11 20.76 -8.03 50.76
CA ARG A 11 20.79 -8.61 49.42
C ARG A 11 19.96 -7.70 48.52
N ARG A 12 20.63 -6.86 47.73
CA ARG A 12 20.01 -5.90 46.82
C ARG A 12 19.27 -6.70 45.73
N GLN A 13 17.94 -6.76 45.79
CA GLN A 13 17.08 -7.37 44.77
C GLN A 13 17.11 -6.52 43.48
N ARG A 14 18.22 -6.53 42.76
CA ARG A 14 18.43 -5.74 41.54
C ARG A 14 18.02 -6.44 40.24
N GLY A 15 17.43 -7.63 40.31
CA GLY A 15 17.10 -8.43 39.12
C GLY A 15 15.61 -8.77 38.94
N ALA A 16 14.76 -8.61 39.96
CA ALA A 16 13.36 -9.03 39.88
C ALA A 16 12.57 -8.21 38.83
N THR A 17 12.80 -6.90 38.77
CA THR A 17 12.19 -6.01 37.79
C THR A 17 12.64 -6.28 36.35
N ALA A 18 13.88 -6.76 36.16
CA ALA A 18 14.38 -7.13 34.84
C ALA A 18 13.69 -8.39 34.29
N VAL A 19 13.35 -9.35 35.15
CA VAL A 19 12.64 -10.58 34.78
C VAL A 19 11.19 -10.29 34.40
N GLU A 20 10.51 -9.42 35.14
CA GLU A 20 9.15 -9.00 34.81
C GLU A 20 9.08 -8.29 33.46
N PHE A 21 10.03 -7.39 33.19
CA PHE A 21 10.15 -6.73 31.88
C PHE A 21 10.41 -7.72 30.74
N ALA A 22 11.27 -8.71 30.96
CA ALA A 22 11.58 -9.73 29.95
C ALA A 22 10.36 -10.55 29.50
N LEU A 23 9.33 -10.69 30.36
CA LEU A 23 8.09 -11.39 30.01
C LEU A 23 7.09 -10.50 29.26
N VAL A 24 7.01 -9.21 29.61
CA VAL A 24 6.06 -8.27 28.97
C VAL A 24 6.59 -7.75 27.64
N PHE A 25 7.91 -7.58 27.52
CA PHE A 25 8.55 -7.01 26.35
C PHE A 25 8.23 -7.73 25.03
N PRO A 26 8.29 -9.09 24.94
CA PRO A 26 7.94 -9.79 23.70
C PRO A 26 6.48 -9.56 23.28
N LEU A 27 5.55 -9.56 24.23
CA LEU A 27 4.13 -9.31 23.95
C LEU A 27 3.91 -7.88 23.45
N PHE A 28 4.48 -6.90 24.13
CA PHE A 28 4.42 -5.50 23.72
C PHE A 28 5.04 -5.31 22.32
N PHE A 29 6.19 -5.93 22.07
CA PHE A 29 6.89 -5.84 20.80
C PHE A 29 6.06 -6.41 19.64
N VAL A 30 5.40 -7.55 19.83
CA VAL A 30 4.53 -8.15 18.79
C VAL A 30 3.34 -7.23 18.49
N ILE A 31 2.67 -6.70 19.51
CA ILE A 31 1.54 -5.78 19.32
C ILE A 31 2.00 -4.50 18.61
N PHE A 32 3.10 -3.91 19.06
CA PHE A 32 3.69 -2.72 18.45
C PHE A 32 4.08 -2.97 17.00
N TYR A 33 4.75 -4.10 16.71
CA TYR A 33 5.10 -4.51 15.37
C TYR A 33 3.87 -4.64 14.47
N ALA A 34 2.80 -5.28 14.96
CA ALA A 34 1.55 -5.41 14.21
C ALA A 34 0.93 -4.04 13.91
N LEU A 35 0.81 -3.16 14.91
CA LEU A 35 0.25 -1.82 14.74
C LEU A 35 1.02 -1.01 13.68
N VAL A 36 2.35 -1.01 13.76
CA VAL A 36 3.18 -0.30 12.77
C VAL A 36 3.03 -0.93 11.39
N SER A 37 3.19 -2.24 11.27
CA SER A 37 3.15 -2.95 9.98
C SER A 37 1.82 -2.76 9.27
N TYR A 38 0.70 -3.01 9.96
CA TYR A 38 -0.64 -2.84 9.38
C TYR A 38 -1.01 -1.37 9.17
N GLY A 39 -0.54 -0.46 10.03
CA GLY A 39 -0.73 0.98 9.84
C GLY A 39 -0.07 1.48 8.55
N LEU A 40 1.17 1.04 8.27
CA LEU A 40 1.86 1.35 7.01
C LEU A 40 1.17 0.70 5.81
N ILE A 41 0.79 -0.58 5.90
CA ILE A 41 0.06 -1.27 4.82
C ILE A 41 -1.23 -0.52 4.47
N PHE A 42 -2.00 -0.13 5.48
CA PHE A 42 -3.23 0.61 5.29
C PHE A 42 -2.98 1.97 4.64
N ALA A 43 -1.96 2.70 5.09
CA ALA A 43 -1.59 3.99 4.49
C ALA A 43 -1.20 3.84 3.01
N ILE A 44 -0.45 2.80 2.64
CA ILE A 44 -0.11 2.52 1.24
C ILE A 44 -1.36 2.17 0.46
N GLN A 45 -2.22 1.28 0.96
CA GLN A 45 -3.43 0.87 0.28
C GLN A 45 -4.34 2.08 -0.03
N GLN A 46 -4.43 3.04 0.90
CA GLN A 46 -5.13 4.30 0.68
C GLN A 46 -4.50 5.13 -0.44
N ASN A 47 -3.17 5.24 -0.46
CA ASN A 47 -2.45 5.94 -1.53
C ASN A 47 -2.62 5.26 -2.90
N LEU A 48 -2.55 3.93 -2.98
CA LEU A 48 -2.76 3.18 -4.23
C LEU A 48 -4.19 3.38 -4.75
N THR A 49 -5.16 3.43 -3.85
CA THR A 49 -6.57 3.67 -4.20
C THR A 49 -6.80 5.09 -4.70
N LEU A 50 -6.22 6.08 -4.03
CA LEU A 50 -6.20 7.46 -4.51
C LEU A 50 -5.56 7.55 -5.91
N ALA A 51 -4.42 6.91 -6.12
CA ALA A 51 -3.72 6.90 -7.40
C ALA A 51 -4.53 6.25 -8.52
N ALA A 52 -5.16 5.08 -8.25
CA ALA A 52 -6.00 4.40 -9.22
C ALA A 52 -7.21 5.25 -9.60
N THR A 53 -7.90 5.82 -8.61
CA THR A 53 -9.10 6.65 -8.83
C THR A 53 -8.80 7.95 -9.57
N GLU A 54 -7.71 8.65 -9.22
CA GLU A 54 -7.31 9.86 -9.95
C GLU A 54 -6.80 9.53 -11.36
N GLY A 55 -6.12 8.40 -11.53
CA GLY A 55 -5.80 7.87 -12.86
C GLY A 55 -7.05 7.64 -13.70
N ALA A 56 -8.07 6.99 -13.15
CA ALA A 56 -9.34 6.76 -13.83
C ALA A 56 -10.06 8.08 -14.20
N ARG A 57 -10.02 9.08 -13.31
CA ARG A 57 -10.54 10.42 -13.57
C ARG A 57 -9.77 11.15 -14.67
N ALA A 58 -8.45 11.01 -14.71
CA ALA A 58 -7.63 11.60 -15.77
C ALA A 58 -7.97 11.04 -17.16
N ALA A 59 -8.37 9.76 -17.27
CA ALA A 59 -8.87 9.20 -18.54
C ALA A 59 -10.20 9.84 -19.01
N LEU A 60 -11.09 10.22 -18.08
CA LEU A 60 -12.33 10.93 -18.42
C LEU A 60 -12.05 12.33 -18.96
N ASN A 61 -11.20 13.08 -18.25
CA ASN A 61 -10.93 14.49 -18.52
C ASN A 61 -10.01 14.72 -19.73
N TYR A 62 -9.40 13.66 -20.27
CA TYR A 62 -8.56 13.78 -21.44
C TYR A 62 -9.39 14.14 -22.68
N VAL A 63 -9.02 15.24 -23.33
CA VAL A 63 -9.63 15.74 -24.56
C VAL A 63 -8.80 15.25 -25.75
N PRO A 64 -9.36 14.41 -26.64
CA PRO A 64 -8.65 13.96 -27.83
C PRO A 64 -8.45 15.11 -28.82
N GLU A 65 -7.32 15.10 -29.53
CA GLU A 65 -7.10 16.01 -30.65
C GLU A 65 -8.05 15.66 -31.81
N ALA A 66 -8.60 16.69 -32.48
CA ALA A 66 -9.71 16.59 -33.43
C ALA A 66 -9.49 15.69 -34.67
N ASN A 67 -8.28 15.14 -34.84
CA ASN A 67 -7.91 14.29 -35.98
C ASN A 67 -7.56 12.84 -35.57
N GLY A 68 -7.69 12.49 -34.28
CA GLY A 68 -7.39 11.15 -33.78
C GLY A 68 -8.47 10.14 -34.15
N GLN A 69 -8.08 8.99 -34.72
CA GLN A 69 -9.01 7.87 -34.87
C GLN A 69 -9.43 7.40 -33.46
N GLY A 70 -10.71 7.06 -33.24
CA GLY A 70 -11.24 6.77 -31.89
C GLY A 70 -10.41 5.75 -31.07
N ALA A 71 -9.77 4.78 -31.73
CA ALA A 71 -8.85 3.83 -31.11
C ALA A 71 -7.56 4.48 -30.55
N GLN A 72 -6.99 5.48 -31.24
CA GLN A 72 -5.83 6.25 -30.76
C GLN A 72 -6.23 7.13 -29.57
N ALA A 73 -7.38 7.80 -29.64
CA ALA A 73 -7.91 8.58 -28.53
C ALA A 73 -8.10 7.74 -27.25
N LEU A 74 -8.57 6.50 -27.37
CA LEU A 74 -8.67 5.54 -26.25
C LEU A 74 -7.30 5.17 -25.65
N GLN A 75 -6.28 4.97 -26.50
CA GLN A 75 -4.91 4.70 -26.05
C GLN A 75 -4.30 5.91 -25.35
N ASP A 76 -4.52 7.12 -25.87
CA ASP A 76 -4.01 8.34 -25.27
C ASP A 76 -4.66 8.63 -23.91
N ARG A 77 -5.98 8.43 -23.79
CA ARG A 77 -6.73 8.45 -22.51
C ARG A 77 -6.13 7.47 -21.50
N ALA A 78 -5.89 6.23 -21.91
CA ALA A 78 -5.26 5.22 -21.06
C ALA A 78 -3.83 5.63 -20.65
N SER A 79 -3.07 6.25 -21.55
CA SER A 79 -1.73 6.74 -21.24
C SER A 79 -1.75 7.90 -20.23
N ALA A 80 -2.71 8.83 -20.36
CA ALA A 80 -2.91 9.94 -19.43
C ALA A 80 -3.30 9.45 -18.05
N ALA A 81 -4.22 8.48 -17.97
CA ALA A 81 -4.59 7.80 -16.73
C ALA A 81 -3.38 7.15 -16.03
N ARG A 82 -2.55 6.45 -16.80
CA ARG A 82 -1.32 5.83 -16.28
C ARG A 82 -0.37 6.86 -15.70
N ARG A 83 -0.13 7.96 -16.41
CA ARG A 83 0.77 9.05 -15.97
C ARG A 83 0.27 9.69 -14.68
N ALA A 84 -1.03 9.95 -14.58
CA ALA A 84 -1.64 10.50 -13.36
C ALA A 84 -1.47 9.56 -12.16
N ALA A 85 -1.74 8.26 -12.32
CA ALA A 85 -1.52 7.27 -11.27
C ALA A 85 -0.03 7.18 -10.86
N GLN A 86 0.89 7.14 -11.83
CA GLN A 86 2.34 7.09 -11.58
C GLN A 86 2.87 8.32 -10.84
N ASN A 87 2.34 9.51 -11.16
CA ASN A 87 2.74 10.75 -10.49
C ASN A 87 2.38 10.71 -8.99
N LEU A 88 1.21 10.18 -8.65
CA LEU A 88 0.76 10.06 -7.25
C LEU A 88 1.51 8.98 -6.47
N THR A 89 1.98 7.93 -7.14
CA THR A 89 2.77 6.86 -6.50
C THR A 89 4.27 7.07 -6.57
N ARG A 90 4.75 8.21 -7.08
CA ARG A 90 6.19 8.46 -7.31
C ARG A 90 7.06 8.37 -6.05
N TRP A 91 6.49 8.64 -4.89
CA TRP A 91 7.17 8.55 -3.61
C TRP A 91 7.43 7.09 -3.17
N LEU A 92 6.69 6.13 -3.73
CA LEU A 92 6.78 4.73 -3.39
C LEU A 92 7.56 3.98 -4.50
N PRO A 93 8.78 3.49 -4.22
CA PRO A 93 9.59 2.82 -5.23
C PRO A 93 8.96 1.50 -5.67
N ASN A 94 9.26 1.04 -6.88
CA ASN A 94 8.85 -0.28 -7.39
C ASN A 94 7.33 -0.51 -7.49
N VAL A 95 6.52 0.55 -7.44
CA VAL A 95 5.09 0.46 -7.79
C VAL A 95 4.96 0.14 -9.27
N VAL A 96 4.12 -0.85 -9.56
CA VAL A 96 3.78 -1.30 -10.89
C VAL A 96 2.42 -0.72 -11.27
N VAL A 97 2.43 0.16 -12.26
CA VAL A 97 1.22 0.65 -12.92
C VAL A 97 1.24 0.10 -14.35
N PRO A 98 0.55 -1.02 -14.64
CA PRO A 98 0.43 -1.55 -15.99
C PRO A 98 -0.26 -0.55 -16.92
N ALA A 99 -0.17 -0.78 -18.23
CA ALA A 99 -0.98 -0.03 -19.18
C ALA A 99 -2.47 -0.25 -18.87
N PRO A 100 -3.27 0.80 -18.64
CA PRO A 100 -4.70 0.66 -18.38
C PRO A 100 -5.38 -0.05 -19.53
N SER A 101 -6.25 -1.02 -19.22
CA SER A 101 -7.02 -1.71 -20.25
C SER A 101 -8.24 -0.87 -20.63
N SER A 102 -8.52 -0.79 -21.92
CA SER A 102 -9.74 -0.22 -22.48
C SER A 102 -10.52 -1.32 -23.18
N ALA A 103 -11.73 -1.61 -22.69
CA ALA A 103 -12.60 -2.65 -23.23
C ALA A 103 -14.07 -2.22 -23.13
N ALA A 104 -14.97 -2.89 -23.85
CA ALA A 104 -16.40 -2.70 -23.65
C ALA A 104 -16.80 -3.02 -22.20
N CYS A 105 -17.67 -2.20 -21.60
CA CYS A 105 -18.15 -2.45 -20.25
C CYS A 105 -19.01 -3.71 -20.19
N SER A 106 -18.89 -4.48 -19.11
CA SER A 106 -19.62 -5.76 -18.96
C SER A 106 -21.14 -5.60 -18.88
N TYR A 107 -21.63 -4.47 -18.36
CA TYR A 107 -23.05 -4.16 -18.20
C TYR A 107 -23.64 -3.37 -19.38
N ASP A 108 -22.78 -2.77 -20.21
CA ASP A 108 -23.19 -2.01 -21.39
C ASP A 108 -22.10 -2.04 -22.45
N ALA A 109 -22.31 -2.87 -23.48
CA ALA A 109 -21.36 -3.04 -24.58
C ALA A 109 -21.25 -1.80 -25.49
N SER A 110 -22.17 -0.84 -25.37
CA SER A 110 -22.07 0.44 -26.07
C SER A 110 -21.07 1.40 -25.44
N MET A 111 -20.56 1.08 -24.24
CA MET A 111 -19.70 1.96 -23.44
C MET A 111 -18.30 1.37 -23.29
N TYR A 112 -17.29 2.24 -23.19
CA TYR A 112 -15.90 1.83 -22.97
C TYR A 112 -15.51 1.99 -21.51
N CYS A 113 -15.05 0.91 -20.90
CA CYS A 113 -14.51 0.89 -19.55
C CYS A 113 -12.98 0.96 -19.60
N VAL A 114 -12.43 2.01 -18.97
CA VAL A 114 -10.98 2.13 -18.75
C VAL A 114 -10.66 1.70 -17.33
N THR A 115 -9.83 0.67 -17.19
CA THR A 115 -9.45 0.09 -15.90
C THR A 115 -8.01 0.46 -15.56
N VAL A 116 -7.83 1.19 -14.46
CA VAL A 116 -6.53 1.57 -13.93
C VAL A 116 -6.23 0.69 -12.72
N THR A 117 -5.15 -0.08 -12.79
CA THR A 117 -4.65 -0.91 -11.70
C THR A 117 -3.31 -0.38 -11.22
N VAL A 118 -3.11 -0.35 -9.91
CA VAL A 118 -1.88 0.06 -9.26
C VAL A 118 -1.50 -1.04 -8.27
N THR A 119 -0.31 -1.60 -8.42
CA THR A 119 0.17 -2.73 -7.62
C THR A 119 1.51 -2.42 -6.99
N TYR A 120 1.65 -2.70 -5.70
CA TYR A 120 2.90 -2.62 -4.95
C TYR A 120 3.32 -4.02 -4.47
N PRO A 121 4.45 -4.56 -4.92
CA PRO A 121 4.93 -5.89 -4.53
C PRO A 121 5.56 -5.88 -3.12
N TYR A 122 4.71 -5.90 -2.10
CA TYR A 122 5.09 -5.75 -0.69
C TYR A 122 6.06 -6.84 -0.18
N ALA A 123 5.92 -8.10 -0.60
CA ALA A 123 6.84 -9.16 -0.18
C ALA A 123 8.27 -8.99 -0.73
N GLN A 124 8.42 -8.36 -1.89
CA GLN A 124 9.74 -8.11 -2.50
C GLN A 124 10.40 -6.86 -1.92
N TYR A 125 9.60 -5.86 -1.56
CA TYR A 125 10.06 -4.59 -1.02
C TYR A 125 9.29 -4.25 0.27
N PRO A 126 9.49 -4.99 1.37
CA PRO A 126 8.79 -4.72 2.60
C PRO A 126 9.32 -3.42 3.25
N LEU A 127 8.42 -2.56 3.72
CA LEU A 127 8.77 -1.30 4.37
C LEU A 127 9.13 -1.46 5.85
N VAL A 128 8.67 -2.56 6.45
CA VAL A 128 9.06 -2.98 7.79
C VAL A 128 9.96 -4.20 7.68
N PRO A 129 10.98 -4.34 8.55
CA PRO A 129 11.82 -5.53 8.57
C PRO A 129 10.97 -6.79 8.67
N SER A 130 11.17 -7.73 7.75
CA SER A 130 10.55 -9.04 7.80
C SER A 130 11.17 -9.82 8.95
N LEU A 131 10.41 -10.04 10.01
CA LEU A 131 10.84 -10.88 11.12
C LEU A 131 10.54 -12.35 10.79
N PRO A 132 11.45 -13.28 11.13
CA PRO A 132 11.15 -14.70 11.03
C PRO A 132 9.88 -15.00 11.85
N LEU A 133 9.05 -15.92 11.36
CA LEU A 133 7.73 -16.29 11.90
C LEU A 133 6.60 -15.26 11.69
N LEU A 134 6.85 -13.95 11.80
CA LEU A 134 5.82 -12.90 11.68
C LEU A 134 5.51 -12.49 10.23
N GLY A 135 6.42 -12.72 9.28
CA GLY A 135 6.22 -12.37 7.87
C GLY A 135 5.14 -13.19 7.14
N LEU A 136 4.69 -14.32 7.71
CA LEU A 136 3.64 -15.18 7.14
C LEU A 136 2.26 -14.52 7.11
N VAL A 137 2.02 -13.51 7.95
CA VAL A 137 0.71 -12.86 8.10
C VAL A 137 0.61 -11.57 7.26
N LEU A 138 1.68 -11.21 6.53
CA LEU A 138 1.74 -10.02 5.69
C LEU A 138 1.33 -10.37 4.24
N PRO A 139 0.63 -9.47 3.54
CA PRO A 139 0.25 -9.68 2.15
C PRO A 139 1.47 -9.69 1.23
N SER A 140 1.42 -10.51 0.17
CA SER A 140 2.50 -10.57 -0.82
C SER A 140 2.54 -9.36 -1.75
N ALA A 141 1.37 -8.78 -2.06
CA ALA A 141 1.24 -7.56 -2.84
C ALA A 141 0.01 -6.77 -2.38
N LEU A 142 0.10 -5.45 -2.53
CA LEU A 142 -1.00 -4.51 -2.33
C LEU A 142 -1.47 -4.04 -3.70
N THR A 143 -2.74 -4.29 -4.03
CA THR A 143 -3.30 -3.92 -5.33
C THR A 143 -4.56 -3.09 -5.14
N SER A 144 -4.71 -2.05 -5.95
CA SER A 144 -5.93 -1.27 -6.04
C SER A 144 -6.30 -1.03 -7.50
N THR A 145 -7.59 -1.06 -7.79
CA THR A 145 -8.13 -0.93 -9.15
C THR A 145 -9.29 0.05 -9.14
N ALA A 146 -9.34 0.92 -10.13
CA ALA A 146 -10.45 1.83 -10.38
C ALA A 146 -10.84 1.80 -11.85
N THR A 147 -12.15 1.85 -12.11
CA THR A 147 -12.71 1.78 -13.47
C THR A 147 -13.54 3.01 -13.77
N VAL A 148 -13.45 3.50 -14.99
CA VAL A 148 -14.24 4.63 -15.48
C VAL A 148 -14.99 4.24 -16.75
N GLN A 149 -16.21 4.72 -16.89
CA GLN A 149 -17.05 4.49 -18.06
C GLN A 149 -17.00 5.72 -19.00
N ILE A 150 -16.72 5.49 -20.27
CA ILE A 150 -16.61 6.49 -21.32
C ILE A 150 -17.67 6.21 -22.38
N ASN A 151 -18.45 7.23 -22.71
CA ASN A 151 -19.42 7.16 -23.80
C ASN A 151 -18.68 7.26 -25.15
N PRO A 152 -18.92 6.36 -26.12
CA PRO A 152 -18.29 6.45 -27.45
C PRO A 152 -18.53 7.78 -28.16
N ALA A 153 -19.64 8.47 -27.87
CA ALA A 153 -19.95 9.78 -28.45
C ALA A 153 -19.00 10.90 -28.01
N THR A 154 -18.22 10.72 -26.93
CA THR A 154 -17.18 11.67 -26.49
C THR A 154 -15.77 11.30 -26.97
N ILE A 155 -15.64 10.25 -27.79
CA ILE A 155 -14.38 9.77 -28.37
C ILE A 155 -14.23 10.21 -29.84
N LEU A 156 -15.34 10.58 -30.50
CA LEU A 156 -15.39 11.14 -31.85
C LEU A 156 -15.52 12.67 -31.79
#